data_AF-A0A8M3AQ35-F1
#
_entry.id   AF-A0A8M3AQ35-F1
#
_cell.length_a   1.000
_cell.length_b   1.000
_cell.length_c   1.000
_cell.angle_alpha   90.00
_cell.angle_beta   90.00
_cell.angle_gamma   90.00
#
_symmetry.space_group_name_H-M   'P 1'
#
loop_
_entity.id
_entity.type
_entity.pdbx_description
1 polymer ?
#
loop_
_entity_poly.entity_id
_entity_poly.type
_entity_poly.pdbx_seq_one_letter_code
_entity_poly.pdbx_strand_id
1 'polypeptide(L)'
;MHLKDLDENIFDDDDFYHQLLRELIERKTSATDPNDQVAMGKQWLAIQKLRSKIKKKVDTKASKGRKIRFHVHSKLMNFMAPMDNSSMSDDAR
;
A
#
# COMPACT_ATOMS: atom_id res chain seq x y z
N MET A 1 -5.73 -0.02 -9.36
CA MET A 1 -4.40 -0.17 -9.99
C MET A 1 -3.85 1.23 -10.26
N HIS A 2 -2.92 1.73 -9.43
CA HIS A 2 -2.25 3.01 -9.72
C HIS A 2 -1.11 2.72 -10.70
N LEU A 3 -1.23 3.20 -11.93
CA LEU A 3 -0.27 2.98 -13.03
C LEU A 3 1.17 3.49 -12.74
N LYS A 4 1.41 4.14 -11.59
CA LYS A 4 2.66 4.82 -11.23
C LYS A 4 3.63 3.96 -10.42
N ASP A 5 3.24 2.75 -10.04
CA ASP A 5 4.01 1.85 -9.18
C ASP A 5 4.35 0.51 -9.86
N LEU A 6 4.24 0.43 -11.19
CA LEU A 6 4.66 -0.75 -11.94
C LEU A 6 6.19 -0.73 -12.01
N ASP A 7 6.84 -1.71 -11.38
CA ASP A 7 8.26 -1.97 -11.58
C ASP A 7 8.41 -2.89 -12.79
N GLU A 8 9.05 -2.41 -13.86
CA GLU A 8 9.22 -3.16 -15.11
C GLU A 8 9.96 -4.50 -14.91
N ASN A 9 10.70 -4.65 -13.81
CA ASN A 9 11.43 -5.89 -13.49
C ASN A 9 10.59 -6.89 -12.69
N ILE A 10 9.36 -6.55 -12.29
CA ILE A 10 8.48 -7.40 -11.48
C ILE A 10 7.24 -7.76 -12.29
N PHE A 11 7.00 -9.05 -12.48
CA PHE A 11 5.78 -9.57 -13.10
C PHE A 11 4.64 -9.63 -12.08
N ASP A 12 3.49 -9.06 -12.43
CA ASP A 12 2.27 -9.09 -11.60
C ASP A 12 1.46 -10.36 -11.89
N ASP A 13 1.60 -11.38 -11.03
CA ASP A 13 0.87 -12.64 -11.09
C ASP A 13 -0.26 -12.74 -10.04
N ASP A 14 -0.71 -11.62 -9.47
CA ASP A 14 -1.67 -11.59 -8.34
C ASP A 14 -2.93 -12.43 -8.63
N ASP A 15 -3.52 -12.29 -9.83
CA ASP A 15 -4.72 -13.04 -10.23
C ASP A 15 -4.46 -14.56 -10.36
N PHE A 16 -3.28 -14.94 -10.88
CA PHE A 16 -2.87 -16.34 -11.00
C PHE A 16 -2.60 -16.96 -9.63
N TYR A 17 -1.87 -16.25 -8.77
CA TYR A 17 -1.67 -16.64 -7.37
C TYR A 17 -3.00 -16.80 -6.65
N HIS A 18 -3.98 -15.91 -6.88
CA HIS A 18 -5.32 -16.03 -6.30
C HIS A 18 -6.07 -17.26 -6.77
N GLN A 19 -5.93 -17.65 -8.03
CA GLN A 19 -6.52 -18.89 -8.53
C GLN A 19 -5.91 -20.12 -7.85
N LEU A 20 -4.57 -20.20 -7.80
CA LEU A 20 -3.87 -21.30 -7.11
C LEU A 20 -4.21 -21.38 -5.63
N LEU A 21 -4.31 -20.23 -4.96
CA LEU A 21 -4.69 -20.16 -3.55
C LEU A 21 -6.12 -20.66 -3.33
N ARG A 22 -7.07 -20.28 -4.21
CA ARG A 22 -8.45 -20.79 -4.16
C ARG A 22 -8.49 -22.31 -4.35
N GLU A 23 -7.77 -22.83 -5.34
CA GLU A 23 -7.70 -24.27 -5.60
C GLU A 23 -7.09 -25.05 -4.43
N LEU A 24 -6.02 -24.52 -3.82
CA LEU A 24 -5.41 -25.10 -2.61
C LEU A 24 -6.39 -25.15 -1.44
N ILE A 25 -7.15 -24.06 -1.26
CA ILE A 25 -8.19 -23.97 -0.23
C ILE A 25 -9.26 -25.02 -0.48
N GLU A 26 -9.77 -25.11 -1.71
CA GLU A 26 -10.82 -26.04 -2.12
C GLU A 26 -10.42 -27.50 -1.87
N ARG A 27 -9.23 -27.92 -2.36
CA ARG A 27 -8.69 -29.26 -2.14
C ARG A 27 -8.58 -29.61 -0.66
N LYS A 28 -8.14 -28.66 0.16
CA LYS A 28 -8.02 -28.86 1.61
C LYS A 28 -9.38 -28.97 2.27
N THR A 29 -10.39 -28.23 1.78
CA THR A 29 -11.75 -28.26 2.34
C THR A 29 -12.52 -29.52 1.96
N SER A 30 -12.32 -30.05 0.75
CA SER A 30 -13.01 -31.26 0.28
C SER A 30 -12.62 -32.53 1.04
N ALA A 31 -11.46 -32.56 1.70
CA ALA A 31 -11.01 -33.70 2.50
C ALA A 31 -11.56 -33.73 3.93
N THR A 32 -12.32 -32.71 4.34
CA THR A 32 -12.87 -32.60 5.71
C THR A 32 -14.27 -33.19 5.73
N ASP A 33 -14.55 -34.04 6.73
CA ASP A 33 -15.88 -34.61 6.96
C ASP A 33 -16.92 -33.48 7.11
N PRO A 34 -17.96 -33.40 6.25
CA PRO A 34 -19.01 -32.39 6.34
C PRO A 34 -19.72 -32.34 7.70
N ASN A 35 -19.61 -33.41 8.49
CA ASN A 35 -20.24 -33.52 9.80
C ASN A 35 -19.40 -32.94 10.95
N ASP A 36 -18.10 -32.66 10.73
CA ASP A 36 -17.23 -32.04 11.74
C ASP A 36 -17.21 -30.50 11.61
N GLN A 37 -18.19 -29.87 12.26
CA GLN A 37 -18.31 -28.40 12.29
C GLN A 37 -17.09 -27.71 12.92
N VAL A 38 -16.38 -28.38 13.83
CA VAL A 38 -15.19 -27.82 14.50
C VAL A 38 -14.01 -27.80 13.54
N ALA A 39 -13.79 -28.88 12.77
CA ALA A 39 -12.78 -28.92 11.72
C ALA A 39 -13.03 -27.85 10.66
N MET A 40 -14.29 -27.69 10.22
CA MET A 40 -14.71 -26.66 9.27
C MET A 40 -14.40 -25.24 9.77
N GLY A 41 -14.69 -24.94 11.05
CA GLY A 41 -14.40 -23.63 11.65
C GLY A 41 -12.89 -23.32 11.73
N LYS A 42 -12.07 -24.31 12.13
CA LYS A 42 -10.60 -24.17 12.15
C LYS A 42 -10.04 -23.93 10.75
N GLN A 43 -10.59 -24.63 9.76
CA GLN A 43 -10.20 -24.46 8.37
C GLN A 43 -10.58 -23.09 7.82
N TRP A 44 -11.79 -22.61 8.09
CA TRP A 44 -12.21 -21.26 7.73
C TRP A 44 -11.27 -20.19 8.30
N LEU A 45 -10.87 -20.33 9.56
CA LEU A 45 -9.92 -19.41 10.19
C LEU A 45 -8.53 -19.47 9.53
N ALA A 46 -8.08 -20.66 9.13
CA ALA A 46 -6.83 -20.81 8.38
C ALA A 46 -6.92 -20.16 6.99
N ILE A 47 -8.05 -20.32 6.29
CA ILE A 47 -8.34 -19.66 5.00
C ILE A 47 -8.33 -18.15 5.17
N GLN A 48 -8.97 -17.63 6.21
CA GLN A 48 -9.01 -16.20 6.49
C GLN A 48 -7.60 -15.64 6.76
N LYS A 49 -6.74 -16.40 7.46
CA LYS A 49 -5.32 -16.05 7.65
C LYS A 49 -4.51 -16.06 6.34
N LEU A 50 -4.85 -16.93 5.38
CA LEU A 50 -4.22 -16.92 4.06
C LEU A 50 -4.67 -15.69 3.25
N ARG A 51 -5.97 -15.35 3.30
CA ARG A 51 -6.53 -14.17 2.63
C ARG A 51 -6.03 -12.84 3.22
N SER A 52 -5.71 -12.79 4.53
CA SER A 52 -5.27 -11.55 5.20
C SER A 52 -3.90 -11.05 4.74
N LYS A 53 -3.13 -11.86 4.01
CA LYS A 53 -1.88 -11.43 3.37
C LYS A 53 -2.12 -10.43 2.24
N ILE A 54 -3.33 -10.37 1.68
CA ILE A 54 -3.74 -9.42 0.66
C ILE A 54 -4.08 -8.09 1.36
N LYS A 55 -3.06 -7.37 1.83
CA LYS A 55 -3.26 -6.00 2.32
C LYS A 55 -3.28 -5.07 1.12
N LYS A 56 -4.30 -4.19 1.05
CA LYS A 56 -4.30 -3.09 0.09
C LYS A 56 -2.98 -2.32 0.24
N LYS A 57 -2.26 -2.09 -0.86
CA LYS A 57 -1.10 -1.20 -0.86
C LYS A 57 -1.58 0.21 -0.51
N VAL A 58 -1.35 0.62 0.73
CA VAL A 58 -1.67 1.95 1.25
C VAL A 58 -0.37 2.74 1.36
N ASP A 59 -0.33 3.93 0.79
CA ASP A 59 0.77 4.87 1.01
C ASP A 59 0.73 5.34 2.48
N THR A 60 1.46 4.64 3.35
CA THR A 60 1.51 4.96 4.78
C THR A 60 2.16 6.32 5.03
N LYS A 61 3.00 6.81 4.11
CA LYS A 61 3.61 8.15 4.17
C LYS A 61 2.63 9.25 3.79
N ALA A 62 1.59 8.96 3.00
CA ALA A 62 0.54 9.94 2.72
C ALA A 62 -0.29 10.29 3.98
N SER A 63 -0.33 9.40 4.99
CA SER A 63 -1.06 9.66 6.22
C SER A 63 -0.40 10.75 7.08
N LYS A 64 -1.22 11.65 7.65
CA LYS A 64 -0.81 12.71 8.58
C LYS A 64 0.30 13.65 8.04
N GLY A 65 0.31 13.90 6.73
CA GLY A 65 1.22 14.86 6.12
C GLY A 65 2.71 14.49 6.14
N ARG A 66 3.07 13.21 6.34
CA ARG A 66 4.48 12.78 6.34
C ARG A 66 5.12 12.86 4.95
N LYS A 67 4.32 12.79 3.89
CA LYS A 67 4.75 12.98 2.49
C LYS A 67 4.67 14.45 2.13
N ILE A 68 5.80 15.05 1.72
CA ILE A 68 5.84 16.40 1.18
C ILE A 68 4.95 16.45 -0.08
N ARG A 69 4.02 17.41 -0.12
CA ARG A 69 3.16 17.67 -1.27
C ARG A 69 3.43 19.09 -1.74
N PHE A 70 3.69 19.26 -3.02
CA PHE A 70 3.89 20.56 -3.65
C PHE A 70 2.54 21.19 -3.98
N HIS A 71 1.81 21.60 -2.94
CA HIS A 71 0.55 22.32 -3.08
C HIS A 71 0.71 23.74 -2.54
N VAL A 72 0.23 24.72 -3.30
CA VAL A 72 0.27 26.12 -2.91
C VAL A 72 -0.78 26.36 -1.84
N HIS A 73 -0.37 26.86 -0.68
CA HIS A 73 -1.29 27.25 0.39
C HIS A 73 -1.62 28.73 0.24
N SER A 74 -2.85 29.06 -0.18
CA SER A 74 -3.26 30.44 -0.45
C SER A 74 -3.02 31.40 0.72
N LYS A 75 -3.20 30.93 1.97
CA LYS A 75 -2.95 31.71 3.19
C LYS A 75 -1.46 32.04 3.46
N LEU A 76 -0.55 31.29 2.85
CA LEU A 76 0.90 31.48 2.99
C LEU A 76 1.51 32.24 1.81
N MET A 77 0.72 32.54 0.78
CA MET A 77 1.16 33.37 -0.34
C MET A 77 1.43 34.79 0.16
N ASN A 78 2.55 35.36 -0.28
CA ASN A 78 2.97 36.73 0.06
C ASN A 78 3.03 37.01 1.57
N PHE A 79 3.33 36.00 2.39
CA PHE A 79 3.32 36.14 3.85
C PHE A 79 4.37 37.14 4.37
N MET A 80 5.51 37.25 3.68
CA MET A 80 6.57 38.21 3.98
C MET A 80 7.21 38.70 2.68
N ALA A 81 7.72 39.94 2.69
CA ALA A 81 8.58 40.46 1.63
C ALA A 81 9.98 39.82 1.73
N PRO A 82 10.66 39.57 0.59
CA PRO A 82 12.03 39.06 0.61
C PRO A 82 12.96 40.11 1.22
N MET A 83 13.83 39.67 2.13
CA MET A 83 14.88 40.49 2.72
C MET A 83 16.23 39.85 2.37
N ASP A 84 17.16 40.64 1.86
CA ASP A 84 18.51 40.18 1.62
C ASP A 84 19.33 40.30 2.91
N ASN A 85 19.79 39.16 3.41
CA ASN A 85 20.65 39.06 4.59
C ASN A 85 22.09 38.69 4.22
N SER A 86 22.46 38.77 2.93
CA SER A 86 23.81 38.47 2.50
C SER A 86 24.79 39.51 3.05
N SER A 87 25.91 39.04 3.58
CA SER A 87 27.02 39.89 4.04
C SER A 87 28.05 40.16 2.94
N MET A 88 27.98 39.41 1.83
CA MET A 88 28.85 39.57 0.68
C MET A 88 28.18 40.49 -0.32
N SER A 89 28.90 41.51 -0.79
CA SER A 89 28.45 42.34 -1.91
C SER A 89 28.29 41.50 -3.17
N ASP A 90 27.36 41.88 -4.05
CA ASP A 90 27.16 41.21 -5.34
C ASP A 90 28.45 41.10 -6.16
N ASP A 91 29.34 42.08 -6.06
CA ASP A 91 30.65 42.07 -6.75
C ASP A 91 31.59 40.93 -6.30
N ALA A 92 31.35 40.34 -5.13
CA ALA A 92 32.18 39.27 -4.56
C ALA A 92 31.58 37.87 -4.78
N ARG A 93 30.45 37.76 -5.48
CA ARG A 93 29.72 36.52 -5.72
C ARG A 93 30.02 35.95 -7.11
#